data_AF-A0A9E5EMB3-F1
#
_entry.id   AF-A0A9E5EMB3-F1
#
_cell.length_a   1.000
_cell.length_b   1.000
_cell.length_c   1.000
_cell.angle_alpha   90.00
_cell.angle_beta   90.00
_cell.angle_gamma   90.00
#
_symmetry.space_group_name_H-M   'P 1'
#
loop_
_entity.id
_entity.type
_entity.pdbx_description
1 polymer ?
#
loop_
_entity_poly.entity_id
_entity_poly.type
_entity_poly.pdbx_seq_one_letter_code
_entity_poly.pdbx_strand_id
1 'polypeptide(L)' 'MASSDPYKDINNILKIALIVALILGSYNLWSFFNSSRYQALCGASFWELNRPELESCLDQKKELDK' A
#
# COMPACT_ATOMS: atom_id res chain seq x y z
N MET A 1 -1.93 35.10 -28.79
CA MET A 1 -1.72 34.90 -27.35
C MET A 1 -2.75 33.88 -26.91
N ALA A 2 -2.33 32.64 -26.60
CA ALA A 2 -3.28 31.60 -26.18
C ALA A 2 -3.78 31.96 -24.77
N SER A 3 -5.06 32.31 -24.66
CA SER A 3 -5.73 32.45 -23.37
C SER A 3 -5.77 31.05 -22.73
N SER A 4 -4.81 30.75 -21.87
CA SER A 4 -4.88 29.58 -20.99
C SER A 4 -6.08 29.77 -20.08
N ASP A 5 -7.13 28.97 -20.31
CA ASP A 5 -8.36 29.03 -19.53
C ASP A 5 -8.07 28.54 -18.10
N PRO A 6 -8.07 29.43 -17.09
CA PRO A 6 -7.60 29.10 -15.74
C PRO A 6 -8.44 28.00 -15.10
N TYR A 7 -9.70 27.85 -15.50
CA TYR A 7 -10.58 26.78 -15.03
C TYR A 7 -10.14 25.39 -15.52
N LYS A 8 -9.57 25.32 -16.72
CA LYS A 8 -9.06 24.07 -17.30
C LYS A 8 -7.81 23.60 -16.57
N ASP A 9 -6.95 24.53 -16.19
CA ASP A 9 -5.71 24.24 -15.47
C ASP A 9 -6.00 23.77 -14.03
N ILE A 10 -6.92 24.43 -13.32
CA ILE A 10 -7.35 24.01 -11.97
C ILE A 10 -7.98 22.61 -12.00
N ASN A 11 -8.84 22.33 -12.98
CA ASN A 11 -9.45 21.01 -13.13
C ASN A 11 -8.40 19.90 -13.37
N ASN A 12 -7.37 20.19 -14.17
CA ASN A 12 -6.27 19.25 -14.39
C ASN A 12 -5.46 19.01 -13.12
N ILE A 13 -5.18 20.05 -12.34
CA ILE A 13 -4.49 19.92 -11.04
C ILE A 13 -5.29 19.06 -10.08
N LEU A 14 -6.61 19.29 -9.97
CA LEU A 14 -7.49 18.48 -9.11
C LEU A 14 -7.53 17.01 -9.53
N LYS A 15 -7.59 16.73 -10.83
CA LYS A 15 -7.53 15.36 -11.34
C LYS A 15 -6.22 14.66 -10.97
N ILE A 16 -5.09 15.35 -11.13
CA ILE A 16 -3.79 14.81 -10.76
C ILE A 16 -3.73 14.57 -9.24
N ALA A 17 -4.18 15.52 -8.44
CA ALA A 17 -4.23 15.39 -6.98
C ALA A 17 -5.08 14.19 -6.55
N LEU A 18 -6.22 13.97 -7.20
CA LEU A 18 -7.11 12.83 -6.93
C LEU A 18 -6.44 11.50 -7.29
N ILE A 19 -5.75 11.42 -8.43
CA ILE A 19 -4.99 10.22 -8.82
C ILE A 19 -3.90 9.92 -7.80
N VAL A 20 -3.13 10.93 -7.39
CA VAL A 20 -2.06 10.78 -6.38
C VAL A 20 -2.65 10.31 -5.05
N ALA A 21 -3.75 10.92 -4.61
CA ALA A 21 -4.44 10.52 -3.38
C ALA A 21 -4.95 9.07 -3.44
N LEU A 22 -5.48 8.62 -4.58
CA LEU A 22 -5.92 7.24 -4.77
C LEU A 22 -4.74 6.25 -4.71
N ILE A 23 -3.61 6.58 -5.33
CA ILE A 23 -2.41 5.72 -5.31
C ILE A 23 -1.89 5.60 -3.87
N LEU A 24 -1.71 6.73 -3.18
CA LEU A 24 -1.23 6.74 -1.80
C LEU A 24 -2.21 6.07 -0.85
N GLY A 25 -3.51 6.31 -1.02
CA GLY A 25 -4.56 5.67 -0.23
C GLY A 25 -4.57 4.15 -0.44
N SER A 26 -4.52 3.69 -1.69
CA SER A 26 -4.46 2.26 -2.02
C SER A 26 -3.21 1.60 -1.48
N TYR A 27 -2.06 2.27 -1.55
CA TYR A 27 -0.80 1.78 -1.01
C TYR A 27 -0.84 1.66 0.53
N ASN A 28 -1.37 2.66 1.22
CA ASN A 28 -1.54 2.62 2.68
C ASN A 28 -2.51 1.51 3.09
N LEU A 29 -3.63 1.36 2.36
CA LEU A 29 -4.61 0.31 2.63
C LEU A 29 -4.00 -1.08 2.41
N TRP A 30 -3.28 -1.27 1.29
CA TRP A 30 -2.55 -2.51 1.02
C TRP A 30 -1.51 -2.80 2.10
N SER A 31 -0.68 -1.81 2.47
CA SER A 31 0.32 -1.94 3.52
C SER A 31 -0.31 -2.30 4.87
N PHE A 32 -1.44 -1.69 5.22
CA PHE A 32 -2.17 -2.00 6.45
C PHE A 32 -2.68 -3.45 6.47
N PHE A 33 -3.35 -3.90 5.40
CA PHE A 33 -3.84 -5.28 5.32
C PHE A 33 -2.71 -6.31 5.27
N ASN A 34 -1.66 -6.03 4.50
CA ASN A 34 -0.50 -6.91 4.41
C ASN A 34 0.18 -7.00 5.79
N SER A 35 0.45 -5.87 6.44
CA SER A 35 1.02 -5.84 7.78
C SER A 35 0.12 -6.50 8.83
N SER A 36 -1.21 -6.34 8.76
CA SER A 36 -2.15 -7.02 9.68
C SER A 36 -2.08 -8.54 9.54
N ARG A 37 -2.02 -9.03 8.29
CA ARG A 37 -1.84 -10.45 8.02
C ARG A 37 -0.51 -10.96 8.59
N TYR A 38 0.59 -10.23 8.37
CA TYR A 38 1.90 -10.64 8.93
C TYR A 38 1.96 -10.49 10.44
N GLN A 39 1.28 -9.52 11.03
CA GLN A 39 1.18 -9.37 12.48
C GLN A 39 0.34 -10.48 13.11
N ALA A 40 -0.73 -10.93 12.45
CA ALA A 40 -1.54 -12.07 12.90
C ALA A 40 -0.80 -13.42 12.73
N LEU A 41 0.07 -13.55 11.72
CA LEU A 41 0.82 -14.77 11.44
C LEU A 41 2.12 -14.88 12.25
N CYS A 42 2.83 -13.77 12.40
CA CYS A 42 4.22 -13.72 12.88
C CYS A 42 4.45 -12.73 14.03
N GLY A 43 3.41 -12.02 14.49
CA GLY A 43 3.51 -11.06 15.58
C GLY A 43 4.25 -9.75 15.26
N ALA A 44 4.70 -9.55 14.01
CA ALA A 44 5.53 -8.41 13.62
C ALA A 44 5.06 -7.78 12.29
N SER A 45 5.41 -6.51 12.08
CA SER A 45 4.94 -5.75 10.92
C SER A 45 5.73 -6.12 9.65
N PHE A 46 5.06 -6.07 8.49
CA PHE A 46 5.66 -6.38 7.18
C PHE A 46 6.94 -5.56 6.89
N TRP A 47 7.02 -4.35 7.44
CA TRP A 47 8.14 -3.43 7.25
C TRP A 47 9.31 -3.67 8.22
N GLU A 48 9.06 -4.42 9.30
CA GLU A 48 10.07 -4.74 10.32
C GLU A 48 10.68 -6.13 10.12
N LEU A 49 9.99 -7.06 9.44
CA LEU A 49 10.54 -8.38 9.16
C LEU A 49 11.53 -8.37 8.01
N ASN A 50 12.71 -8.92 8.26
CA ASN A 50 13.68 -9.26 7.23
C ASN A 50 13.12 -10.42 6.38
N ARG A 51 13.33 -10.42 5.05
CA ARG A 51 12.80 -11.45 4.13
C ARG A 51 12.96 -12.91 4.61
N PRO A 52 14.10 -13.36 5.17
CA PRO A 52 14.24 -14.74 5.64
C PRO A 52 13.37 -15.08 6.86
N GLU A 53 13.10 -14.12 7.75
CA GLU A 53 12.20 -14.34 8.90
C GLU A 53 10.74 -14.47 8.43
N LEU A 54 10.37 -13.70 7.40
CA LEU A 54 9.06 -13.77 6.75
C LEU A 54 8.79 -15.16 6.12
N GLU A 55 9.78 -15.73 5.45
CA GLU A 55 9.69 -17.05 4.83
C GLU A 55 9.60 -18.17 5.87
N SER A 56 10.40 -18.10 6.94
CA SER A 56 10.34 -19.10 8.03
C SER A 56 8.98 -19.16 8.72
N CYS A 57 8.32 -18.01 8.88
CA CYS A 57 7.01 -17.92 9.49
C CYS A 57 5.88 -18.38 8.54
N LEU A 58 6.02 -18.14 7.23
CA LEU A 58 5.11 -18.68 6.21
C LEU A 58 5.20 -20.21 6.13
N ASP A 59 6.40 -20.78 6.28
CA ASP A 59 6.60 -22.24 6.30
C ASP A 59 5.96 -22.90 7.52
N GLN A 60 6.11 -22.32 8.72
CA GLN A 60 5.42 -22.83 9.93
C GLN A 60 3.91 -22.84 9.78
N LYS A 61 3.34 -21.84 9.10
CA LYS A 61 1.91 -21.77 8.89
C LYS A 61 1.42 -22.82 7.88
N LYS A 62 2.27 -23.19 6.92
CA LYS A 62 2.02 -24.26 5.94
C LYS A 62 2.07 -25.65 6.56
N GLU A 63 2.85 -25.81 7.63
CA GLU A 63 2.85 -27.04 8.45
C GLU A 63 1.64 -27.14 9.38
N LEU A 64 1.09 -26.02 9.89
CA LEU A 64 -0.13 -26.01 10.70
C LEU A 64 -1.44 -26.16 9.90
N ASP A 65 -1.47 -25.75 8.64
CA ASP A 65 -2.64 -25.91 7.73
C ASP A 65 -2.71 -27.32 7.10
N LYS A 66 -1.87 -28.27 7.54
CA LYS A 66 -1.78 -29.66 7.03
C LYS A 66 -2.29 -30.68 8.05
#